data_AF-A0A256GHN7-F1
#
_entry.id   AF-A0A256GHN7-F1
#
_cell.length_a   1.000
_cell.length_b   1.000
_cell.length_c   1.000
_cell.angle_alpha   90.00
_cell.angle_beta   90.00
_cell.angle_gamma   90.00
#
_symmetry.space_group_name_H-M   'P 1'
#
loop_
_entity.id
_entity.type
_entity.pdbx_description
1 polymer ?
#
loop_
_entity_poly.entity_id
_entity_poly.type
_entity_poly.pdbx_seq_one_letter_code
_entity_poly.pdbx_strand_id
1 'polypeptide(L)'
;MAFSTYAGLLGVWLPSAAMQTGDANFAQDFAISAGVQDSLPPILEILRVVDPEFRAVPHQTDKAKVVAFVNAKGYRMEFLTGNRGSKEYTGKPSPMPVLSGASAENLRFLDYLIYEPIRTVFLFREGINVLVPAPERYAIHKLIVSSRRRNDMLGRLKADKDLTQAALLFASSRENAPRQ
;
A
#
# COMPACT_ATOMS: atom_id res chain seq x y z
N MET A 1 5.58 3.04 1.97
CA MET A 1 6.13 3.54 0.68
C MET A 1 5.58 4.90 0.28
N ALA A 2 4.30 5.09 -0.10
CA ALA A 2 3.82 6.40 -0.58
C ALA A 2 4.06 7.59 0.38
N PHE A 3 3.89 7.39 1.69
CA PHE A 3 4.09 8.48 2.66
C PHE A 3 5.46 9.15 2.61
N SER A 4 6.53 8.38 2.39
CA SER A 4 7.90 8.92 2.37
C SER A 4 8.18 9.78 1.14
N THR A 5 7.37 9.69 0.08
CA THR A 5 7.53 10.55 -1.11
C THR A 5 6.92 11.94 -0.92
N TYR A 6 6.06 12.13 0.09
CA TYR A 6 5.36 13.41 0.28
C TYR A 6 6.24 14.50 0.87
N ALA A 7 7.34 14.16 1.54
CA ALA A 7 8.30 15.14 2.04
C ALA A 7 8.82 16.03 0.89
N GLY A 8 9.31 15.40 -0.19
CA GLY A 8 9.80 16.12 -1.37
C GLY A 8 8.71 16.85 -2.15
N LEU A 9 7.50 16.27 -2.22
CA LEU A 9 6.36 16.88 -2.91
C LEU A 9 5.84 18.14 -2.20
N LEU A 10 5.74 18.09 -0.87
CA LEU A 10 5.17 19.17 -0.05
C LEU A 10 6.22 20.19 0.40
N GLY A 11 7.52 19.92 0.17
CA GLY A 11 8.61 20.78 0.61
C GLY A 11 8.81 20.77 2.13
N VAL A 12 8.48 19.66 2.80
CA VAL A 12 8.51 19.55 4.28
C VAL A 12 9.40 18.41 4.75
N TRP A 13 9.89 18.52 5.98
CA TRP A 13 10.57 17.43 6.67
C TRP A 13 9.57 16.58 7.45
N LEU A 14 9.48 15.29 7.11
CA LEU A 14 8.64 14.34 7.83
C LEU A 14 9.48 13.56 8.86
N PRO A 15 8.96 13.29 10.07
CA PRO A 15 9.67 12.49 11.07
C PRO A 15 9.98 11.06 10.58
N SER A 16 11.20 10.58 10.83
CA SER A 16 11.64 9.22 10.41
C SER A 16 10.76 8.10 10.95
N ALA A 17 10.28 8.23 12.19
CA ALA A 17 9.36 7.29 12.83
C ALA A 17 8.04 7.12 12.06
N ALA A 18 7.56 8.17 11.39
CA ALA A 18 6.36 8.11 10.55
C ALA A 18 6.64 7.54 9.15
N MET A 19 7.90 7.58 8.68
CA MET A 19 8.32 7.11 7.36
C MET A 19 8.68 5.63 7.30
N GLN A 20 9.07 5.01 8.42
CA GLN A 20 9.48 3.61 8.43
C GLN A 20 8.29 2.69 8.09
N THR A 21 8.25 2.17 6.86
CA THR A 21 7.32 1.09 6.48
C THR A 21 8.09 -0.21 6.33
N GLY A 22 7.82 -1.18 7.21
CA GLY A 22 8.35 -2.55 7.09
C GLY A 22 7.63 -3.37 6.01
N ASP A 23 6.82 -2.71 5.19
CA ASP A 23 5.95 -3.28 4.20
C ASP A 23 5.93 -2.47 2.88
N ALA A 24 5.77 -3.19 1.77
CA ALA A 24 5.47 -2.62 0.46
C ALA A 24 4.12 -3.14 -0.04
N ASN A 25 3.22 -2.20 -0.33
CA ASN A 25 1.89 -2.49 -0.83
C ASN A 25 1.78 -2.02 -2.27
N PHE A 26 1.50 -2.95 -3.18
CA PHE A 26 1.31 -2.66 -4.61
C PHE A 26 -0.18 -2.78 -4.94
N ALA A 27 -0.76 -1.70 -5.45
CA ALA A 27 -2.17 -1.68 -5.86
C ALA A 27 -2.28 -1.95 -7.35
N GLN A 28 -3.17 -2.86 -7.75
CA GLN A 28 -3.48 -3.11 -9.16
C GLN A 28 -5.01 -3.21 -9.36
N ASP A 29 -5.52 -2.47 -10.37
CA ASP A 29 -6.94 -2.56 -10.73
C ASP A 29 -7.22 -3.87 -11.47
N PHE A 30 -8.17 -4.64 -10.94
CA PHE A 30 -8.63 -5.90 -11.50
C PHE A 30 -9.18 -5.77 -12.93
N ALA A 31 -9.87 -4.67 -13.25
CA ALA A 31 -10.54 -4.51 -14.55
C ALA A 31 -9.54 -4.36 -15.71
N ILE A 32 -8.41 -3.69 -15.45
CA ILE A 32 -7.38 -3.47 -16.46
C ILE A 32 -6.54 -4.74 -16.65
N SER A 33 -6.24 -5.45 -15.56
CA SER A 33 -5.45 -6.69 -15.60
C SER A 33 -6.11 -7.81 -16.39
N ALA A 34 -7.43 -7.99 -16.29
CA ALA A 34 -8.14 -9.06 -17.00
C ALA A 34 -8.22 -8.82 -18.53
N GLY A 35 -8.15 -7.57 -18.98
CA GLY A 35 -8.28 -7.21 -20.40
C GLY A 35 -6.99 -7.28 -21.21
N VAL A 36 -5.81 -7.22 -20.56
CA VAL A 36 -4.53 -7.03 -21.25
C VAL A 36 -3.76 -8.35 -21.49
N GLN A 37 -4.19 -9.48 -20.93
CA GLN A 37 -3.52 -10.81 -21.04
C GLN A 37 -2.01 -10.80 -20.72
N ASP A 38 -1.49 -9.75 -20.10
CA ASP A 38 -0.10 -9.68 -19.66
C ASP A 38 0.10 -10.60 -18.45
N SER A 39 1.28 -11.20 -18.32
CA SER A 39 1.59 -12.08 -17.18
C SER A 39 2.99 -11.77 -16.70
N LEU A 40 3.10 -11.40 -15.43
CA LEU A 40 4.40 -11.28 -14.78
C LEU A 40 4.98 -12.68 -14.57
N PRO A 41 6.31 -12.86 -14.61
CA PRO A 41 6.95 -14.06 -14.08
C PRO A 41 6.52 -14.32 -12.62
N PRO A 42 6.66 -15.55 -12.11
CA PRO A 42 6.31 -15.88 -10.73
C PRO A 42 6.97 -14.89 -9.76
N ILE A 43 6.15 -14.16 -9.00
CA ILE A 43 6.62 -13.02 -8.21
C ILE A 43 7.68 -13.44 -7.19
N LEU A 44 7.55 -14.64 -6.63
CA LEU A 44 8.54 -15.19 -5.71
C LEU A 44 9.93 -15.31 -6.35
N GLU A 45 10.01 -15.69 -7.63
CA GLU A 45 11.28 -15.80 -8.34
C GLU A 45 11.92 -14.42 -8.52
N ILE A 46 11.13 -13.43 -8.93
CA ILE A 46 11.57 -12.03 -9.05
C ILE A 46 12.10 -11.52 -7.71
N LEU A 47 11.38 -11.75 -6.61
CA LEU A 47 11.81 -11.34 -5.28
C LEU A 47 13.10 -12.01 -4.84
N ARG A 48 13.28 -13.29 -5.17
CA ARG A 48 14.49 -14.05 -4.81
C ARG A 48 15.75 -13.61 -5.54
N VAL A 49 15.61 -12.95 -6.70
CA VAL A 49 16.75 -12.26 -7.34
C VAL A 49 17.29 -11.14 -6.45
N VAL A 50 16.41 -10.47 -5.70
CA VAL A 50 16.79 -9.38 -4.78
C VAL A 50 17.22 -9.91 -3.41
N ASP A 51 16.48 -10.86 -2.86
CA ASP A 51 16.76 -11.50 -1.57
C ASP A 51 16.29 -12.96 -1.57
N PRO A 52 17.21 -13.95 -1.59
CA PRO A 52 16.86 -15.37 -1.64
C PRO A 52 15.99 -15.85 -0.48
N GLU A 53 15.94 -15.12 0.64
CA GLU A 53 15.19 -15.48 1.84
C GLU A 53 13.68 -15.20 1.72
N PHE A 54 13.22 -14.59 0.63
CA PHE A 54 11.80 -14.39 0.40
C PHE A 54 11.05 -15.73 0.32
N ARG A 55 9.91 -15.77 1.03
CA ARG A 55 8.94 -16.87 1.03
C ARG A 55 7.52 -16.35 0.88
N ALA A 56 6.68 -17.16 0.24
CA ALA A 56 5.24 -16.92 0.15
C ALA A 56 4.58 -17.05 1.52
N VAL A 57 3.60 -16.19 1.80
CA VAL A 57 2.74 -16.22 2.97
C VAL A 57 1.32 -16.55 2.51
N PRO A 58 0.80 -17.75 2.86
CA PRO A 58 -0.57 -18.12 2.57
C PRO A 58 -1.57 -17.19 3.27
N HIS A 59 -2.71 -16.95 2.64
CA HIS A 59 -3.79 -16.17 3.23
C HIS A 59 -4.38 -16.87 4.46
N GLN A 60 -4.79 -16.09 5.47
CA GLN A 60 -5.21 -16.62 6.78
C GLN A 60 -6.48 -17.48 6.70
N THR A 61 -7.40 -17.14 5.80
CA THR A 61 -8.70 -17.83 5.64
C THR A 61 -8.72 -18.82 4.47
N ASP A 62 -7.79 -18.65 3.50
CA ASP A 62 -7.75 -19.45 2.28
C ASP A 62 -6.29 -19.80 1.97
N LYS A 63 -5.81 -20.91 2.54
CA LYS A 63 -4.40 -21.31 2.44
C LYS A 63 -3.95 -21.65 1.01
N ALA A 64 -4.88 -21.83 0.07
CA ALA A 64 -4.56 -22.04 -1.33
C ALA A 64 -4.11 -20.75 -2.03
N LYS A 65 -4.38 -19.57 -1.43
CA LYS A 65 -4.04 -18.26 -1.99
C LYS A 65 -2.81 -17.67 -1.31
N VAL A 66 -1.86 -17.20 -2.12
CA VAL A 66 -0.70 -16.43 -1.64
C VAL A 66 -1.01 -14.94 -1.84
N VAL A 67 -1.04 -14.18 -0.76
CA VAL A 67 -1.37 -12.73 -0.78
C VAL A 67 -0.20 -11.84 -0.42
N ALA A 68 0.83 -12.44 0.19
CA ALA A 68 1.98 -11.70 0.69
C ALA A 68 3.25 -12.54 0.56
N PHE A 69 4.38 -11.84 0.56
CA PHE A 69 5.72 -12.40 0.55
C PHE A 69 6.52 -11.75 1.67
N VAL A 70 7.37 -12.52 2.34
CA VAL A 70 8.17 -12.00 3.47
C VAL A 70 9.59 -12.56 3.41
N ASN A 71 10.61 -11.76 3.75
CA ASN A 71 11.98 -12.23 3.92
C ASN A 71 12.31 -12.50 5.40
N ALA A 72 13.51 -13.00 5.72
CA ALA A 72 13.88 -13.30 7.10
C ALA A 72 14.01 -12.05 7.98
N LYS A 73 14.26 -10.88 7.37
CA LYS A 73 14.30 -9.57 8.04
C LYS A 73 12.92 -9.02 8.39
N GLY A 74 11.85 -9.72 8.02
CA GLY A 74 10.47 -9.32 8.28
C GLY A 74 9.93 -8.26 7.31
N TYR A 75 10.64 -7.95 6.23
CA TYR A 75 10.13 -7.09 5.17
C TYR A 75 9.03 -7.81 4.40
N ARG A 76 7.85 -7.20 4.35
CA ARG A 76 6.64 -7.84 3.82
C ARG A 76 6.14 -7.12 2.58
N MET A 77 5.87 -7.86 1.51
CA MET A 77 5.27 -7.32 0.29
C MET A 77 3.87 -7.90 0.11
N GLU A 78 2.90 -7.05 -0.20
CA GLU A 78 1.50 -7.44 -0.41
C GLU A 78 0.95 -6.80 -1.70
N PHE A 79 0.06 -7.54 -2.37
CA PHE A 79 -0.71 -7.02 -3.49
C PHE A 79 -2.12 -6.67 -3.02
N LEU A 80 -2.59 -5.50 -3.42
CA LEU A 80 -3.88 -4.97 -3.02
C LEU A 80 -4.75 -4.77 -4.26
N THR A 81 -6.02 -5.12 -4.13
CA THR A 81 -7.03 -4.84 -5.15
C THR A 81 -8.27 -4.22 -4.53
N GLY A 82 -9.02 -3.48 -5.34
CA GLY A 82 -10.18 -2.75 -4.88
C GLY A 82 -11.31 -3.68 -4.46
N ASN A 83 -11.88 -3.46 -3.28
CA ASN A 83 -13.08 -4.19 -2.87
C ASN A 83 -14.33 -3.57 -3.51
N ARG A 84 -14.76 -4.11 -4.67
CA ARG A 84 -15.97 -3.68 -5.41
C ARG A 84 -17.28 -4.28 -4.89
N GLY A 85 -17.27 -5.05 -3.78
CA GLY A 85 -18.40 -5.89 -3.36
C GLY A 85 -18.97 -5.63 -1.95
N SER A 86 -20.03 -6.38 -1.63
CA SER A 86 -20.69 -6.46 -0.31
C SER A 86 -19.70 -6.75 0.85
N LYS A 87 -20.14 -6.59 2.10
CA LYS A 87 -19.38 -6.96 3.32
C LYS A 87 -18.74 -8.36 3.25
N GLU A 88 -19.37 -9.27 2.51
CA GLU A 88 -18.96 -10.66 2.28
C GLU A 88 -17.63 -10.87 1.55
N TYR A 89 -17.09 -9.85 0.85
CA TYR A 89 -15.79 -9.91 0.17
C TYR A 89 -14.63 -9.38 1.03
N THR A 90 -14.92 -8.92 2.25
CA THR A 90 -13.90 -8.47 3.20
C THR A 90 -13.13 -9.69 3.72
N GLY A 91 -11.79 -9.70 3.56
CA GLY A 91 -10.95 -10.83 3.96
C GLY A 91 -11.05 -12.06 3.06
N LYS A 92 -11.51 -11.89 1.81
CA LYS A 92 -11.44 -12.92 0.76
C LYS A 92 -10.55 -12.40 -0.36
N PRO A 93 -9.35 -12.96 -0.58
CA PRO A 93 -8.46 -12.49 -1.63
C PRO A 93 -9.05 -12.79 -2.99
N SER A 94 -8.88 -11.85 -3.91
CA SER A 94 -9.28 -12.03 -5.30
C SER A 94 -8.10 -12.65 -6.08
N PRO A 95 -8.33 -13.71 -6.87
CA PRO A 95 -7.29 -14.27 -7.73
C PRO A 95 -6.82 -13.22 -8.72
N MET A 96 -5.51 -13.11 -8.93
CA MET A 96 -4.92 -12.22 -9.92
C MET A 96 -4.08 -13.03 -10.92
N PRO A 97 -4.68 -13.47 -12.05
CA PRO A 97 -3.98 -14.27 -13.05
C PRO A 97 -2.68 -13.62 -13.56
N VAL A 98 -2.67 -12.30 -13.71
CA VAL A 98 -1.50 -11.50 -14.14
C VAL A 98 -0.29 -11.63 -13.20
N LEU A 99 -0.53 -11.99 -11.93
CA LEU A 99 0.50 -12.13 -10.91
C LEU A 99 1.01 -13.60 -10.81
N SER A 100 0.86 -14.38 -11.89
CA SER A 100 1.28 -15.79 -11.95
C SER A 100 0.78 -16.63 -10.76
N GLY A 101 -0.51 -16.49 -10.45
CA GLY A 101 -1.17 -17.27 -9.39
C GLY A 101 -1.14 -16.66 -7.99
N ALA A 102 -0.51 -15.49 -7.80
CA ALA A 102 -0.72 -14.72 -6.57
C ALA A 102 -2.14 -14.14 -6.52
N SER A 103 -2.64 -13.92 -5.31
CA SER A 103 -3.91 -13.25 -5.05
C SER A 103 -3.65 -11.88 -4.46
N ALA A 104 -4.58 -10.95 -4.64
CA ALA A 104 -4.54 -9.66 -3.97
C ALA A 104 -5.54 -9.57 -2.83
N GLU A 105 -5.12 -8.91 -1.77
CA GLU A 105 -5.97 -8.61 -0.63
C GLU A 105 -6.98 -7.52 -1.02
N ASN A 106 -8.25 -7.76 -0.72
CA ASN A 106 -9.32 -6.82 -1.02
C ASN A 106 -9.31 -5.67 0.01
N LEU A 107 -8.73 -4.53 -0.35
CA LEU A 107 -8.69 -3.35 0.50
C LEU A 107 -9.89 -2.44 0.22
N ARG A 108 -10.66 -2.12 1.27
CA ARG A 108 -11.75 -1.13 1.20
C ARG A 108 -11.16 0.27 0.99
N PHE A 109 -11.85 1.10 0.20
CA PHE A 109 -11.43 2.47 -0.12
C PHE A 109 -10.11 2.55 -0.89
N LEU A 110 -9.66 1.45 -1.49
CA LEU A 110 -8.49 1.48 -2.37
C LEU A 110 -8.81 2.26 -3.65
N ASP A 111 -10.01 2.12 -4.18
CA ASP A 111 -10.56 2.90 -5.30
C ASP A 111 -10.46 4.41 -5.06
N TYR A 112 -10.89 4.86 -3.87
CA TYR A 112 -10.71 6.25 -3.45
C TYR A 112 -9.23 6.65 -3.37
N LEU A 113 -8.38 5.77 -2.81
CA LEU A 113 -6.96 6.05 -2.64
C LEU A 113 -6.21 6.19 -3.97
N ILE A 114 -6.51 5.33 -4.95
CA ILE A 114 -5.80 5.28 -6.24
C ILE A 114 -6.46 6.11 -7.34
N TYR A 115 -7.59 6.76 -7.07
CA TYR A 115 -8.20 7.72 -8.00
C TYR A 115 -7.22 8.88 -8.27
N GLU A 116 -7.09 9.31 -9.53
CA GLU A 116 -6.25 10.44 -9.98
C GLU A 116 -4.83 10.52 -9.35
N PRO A 117 -4.01 9.45 -9.44
CA PRO A 117 -2.72 9.43 -8.77
C PRO A 117 -1.80 10.53 -9.32
N ILE A 118 -0.91 11.01 -8.47
CA ILE A 118 0.08 12.03 -8.83
C ILE A 118 1.44 11.40 -9.08
N ARG A 119 2.26 12.05 -9.91
CA ARG A 119 3.65 11.64 -10.16
C ARG A 119 4.56 12.26 -9.10
N THR A 120 5.46 11.45 -8.56
CA THR A 120 6.53 11.89 -7.66
C THR A 120 7.78 11.04 -7.88
N VAL A 121 8.85 11.37 -7.15
CA VAL A 121 10.11 10.64 -7.18
C VAL A 121 10.35 10.00 -5.82
N PHE A 122 10.54 8.68 -5.83
CA PHE A 122 11.06 7.96 -4.66
C PHE A 122 12.58 8.10 -4.64
N LEU A 123 13.11 8.76 -3.61
CA LEU A 123 14.53 9.03 -3.46
C LEU A 123 15.28 7.76 -3.01
N PHE A 124 15.61 6.92 -3.98
CA PHE A 124 16.48 5.75 -3.79
C PHE A 124 17.49 5.69 -4.93
N ARG A 125 18.79 5.68 -4.58
CA ARG A 125 19.89 5.83 -5.55
C ARG A 125 19.65 7.07 -6.42
N GLU A 126 19.57 6.89 -7.74
CA GLU A 126 19.33 7.96 -8.73
C GLU A 126 17.89 8.50 -8.75
N GLY A 127 17.00 7.94 -7.93
CA GLY A 127 15.58 8.29 -7.91
C GLY A 127 14.75 7.41 -8.83
N ILE A 128 13.54 7.07 -8.39
CA ILE A 128 12.61 6.23 -9.13
C ILE A 128 11.31 7.01 -9.34
N ASN A 129 10.88 7.19 -10.59
CA ASN A 129 9.58 7.79 -10.89
C ASN A 129 8.46 6.85 -10.44
N VAL A 130 7.53 7.35 -9.63
CA VAL A 130 6.43 6.55 -9.08
C VAL A 130 5.12 7.33 -9.15
N LEU A 131 4.04 6.58 -9.33
CA LEU A 131 2.68 7.09 -9.13
C LEU A 131 2.25 6.80 -7.71
N VAL A 132 1.81 7.83 -7.01
CA VAL A 132 1.32 7.72 -5.63
C VAL A 132 -0.05 8.39 -5.51
N PRO A 133 -0.86 8.02 -4.49
CA PRO A 133 -2.06 8.77 -4.15
C PRO A 133 -1.78 10.26 -3.95
N ALA A 134 -2.75 11.14 -4.23
CA ALA A 134 -2.64 12.53 -3.78
C ALA A 134 -2.54 12.58 -2.24
N PRO A 135 -1.73 13.48 -1.65
CA PRO A 135 -1.49 13.54 -0.21
C PRO A 135 -2.78 13.64 0.62
N GLU A 136 -3.69 14.50 0.19
CA GLU A 136 -5.01 14.71 0.79
C GLU A 136 -5.88 13.45 0.79
N ARG A 137 -5.91 12.69 -0.32
CA ARG A 137 -6.61 11.40 -0.37
C ARG A 137 -5.93 10.35 0.48
N TYR A 138 -4.59 10.34 0.53
CA TYR A 138 -3.84 9.47 1.44
C TYR A 138 -4.18 9.77 2.89
N ALA A 139 -4.20 11.04 3.30
CA ALA A 139 -4.51 11.47 4.66
C ALA A 139 -5.94 11.05 5.07
N ILE A 140 -6.94 11.31 4.22
CA ILE A 140 -8.32 10.90 4.45
C ILE A 140 -8.43 9.37 4.52
N HIS A 141 -7.78 8.65 3.60
CA HIS A 141 -7.77 7.19 3.63
C HIS A 141 -7.17 6.65 4.93
N LYS A 142 -6.10 7.27 5.45
CA LYS A 142 -5.51 6.90 6.73
C LYS A 142 -6.44 7.12 7.93
N LEU A 143 -7.22 8.20 7.94
CA LEU A 143 -8.27 8.39 8.95
C LEU A 143 -9.36 7.31 8.87
N ILE A 144 -9.81 6.97 7.65
CA ILE A 144 -10.82 5.93 7.46
C ILE A 144 -10.30 4.57 7.94
N VAL A 145 -9.08 4.20 7.58
CA VAL A 145 -8.49 2.90 7.95
C VAL A 145 -8.16 2.82 9.44
N SER A 146 -7.67 3.89 10.06
CA SER A 146 -7.36 3.90 11.49
C SER A 146 -8.59 3.61 12.35
N SER A 147 -9.75 4.19 12.00
CA SER A 147 -11.03 3.95 12.68
C SER A 147 -11.56 2.50 12.57
N ARG A 148 -10.98 1.71 11.66
CA ARG A 148 -11.41 0.34 11.34
C ARG A 148 -10.40 -0.73 11.77
N ARG A 149 -9.28 -0.34 12.39
CA ARG A 149 -8.31 -1.30 12.95
C ARG A 149 -8.93 -2.06 14.13
N ARG A 150 -8.46 -3.29 14.37
CA ARG A 150 -8.86 -4.07 15.54
C ARG A 150 -8.42 -3.37 16.82
N ASN A 151 -9.18 -3.54 17.90
CA ASN A 151 -8.89 -2.93 19.20
C ASN A 151 -7.87 -3.72 20.04
N ASP A 152 -7.02 -4.51 19.38
CA ASP A 152 -5.88 -5.21 19.99
C ASP A 152 -4.63 -4.31 19.98
N MET A 153 -3.56 -4.73 20.68
CA MET A 153 -2.34 -3.92 20.82
C MET A 153 -1.73 -3.55 19.45
N LEU A 154 -1.63 -4.51 18.54
CA LEU A 154 -1.07 -4.29 17.21
C LEU A 154 -1.94 -3.37 16.35
N GLY A 155 -3.26 -3.51 16.44
CA GLY A 155 -4.22 -2.66 15.77
C GLY A 155 -4.19 -1.23 16.27
N ARG A 156 -4.04 -1.01 17.59
CA ARG A 156 -3.86 0.32 18.19
C ARG A 156 -2.57 0.99 17.72
N LEU A 157 -1.45 0.27 17.70
CA LEU A 157 -0.17 0.81 17.19
C LEU A 157 -0.27 1.19 15.71
N LYS A 158 -0.94 0.37 14.89
CA LYS A 158 -1.17 0.69 13.48
C LYS A 158 -2.10 1.89 13.31
N ALA A 159 -3.16 1.98 14.13
CA ALA A 159 -4.09 3.10 14.10
C ALA A 159 -3.41 4.42 14.48
N ASP A 160 -2.60 4.43 15.54
CA ASP A 160 -1.82 5.60 15.98
C ASP A 160 -0.84 6.07 14.90
N LYS A 161 -0.16 5.13 14.25
CA LYS A 161 0.70 5.42 13.10
C LYS A 161 -0.09 6.00 11.92
N ASP A 162 -1.24 5.40 11.57
CA ASP A 162 -2.10 5.87 10.49
C ASP A 162 -2.61 7.31 10.80
N LEU A 163 -3.00 7.59 12.06
CA LEU A 163 -3.41 8.93 12.52
C LEU A 163 -2.27 9.95 12.47
N THR A 164 -1.08 9.56 12.91
CA THR A 164 0.12 10.42 12.87
C THR A 164 0.45 10.82 11.42
N GLN A 165 0.43 9.87 10.48
CA GLN A 165 0.63 10.17 9.06
C GLN A 165 -0.44 11.12 8.50
N ALA A 166 -1.71 10.92 8.85
CA ALA A 166 -2.79 11.81 8.42
C ALA A 166 -2.61 13.24 8.97
N ALA A 167 -2.33 13.36 10.27
CA ALA A 167 -2.14 14.64 10.94
C ALA A 167 -0.98 15.45 10.36
N LEU A 168 0.14 14.79 10.05
CA LEU A 168 1.29 15.44 9.41
C LEU A 168 0.94 16.02 8.04
N LEU A 169 0.21 15.26 7.21
CA LEU A 169 -0.19 15.74 5.88
C LEU A 169 -1.16 16.91 5.97
N PHE A 170 -2.15 16.87 6.88
CA PHE A 170 -3.06 17.99 7.06
C PHE A 170 -2.37 19.26 7.56
N ALA A 171 -1.38 19.12 8.45
CA ALA A 171 -0.57 20.24 8.91
C ALA A 171 0.23 20.86 7.73
N SER A 172 0.88 20.02 6.93
CA SER A 172 1.66 20.49 5.77
C SER A 172 0.79 21.14 4.69
N SER A 173 -0.40 20.62 4.41
CA SER A 173 -1.33 21.23 3.45
C SER A 173 -1.82 22.62 3.90
N ARG A 174 -1.97 22.83 5.21
CA ARG A 174 -2.33 24.16 5.77
C ARG A 174 -1.21 25.18 5.61
N GLU A 175 0.04 24.77 5.76
CA GLU A 175 1.19 25.66 5.66
C GLU A 175 1.45 26.11 4.21
N ASN A 176 1.09 25.25 3.24
CA ASN A 176 1.19 25.54 1.81
C ASN A 176 -0.06 26.21 1.21
N ALA A 177 -1.08 26.51 2.02
CA ALA A 177 -2.24 27.25 1.54
C ALA A 177 -1.84 28.72 1.25
N PRO A 178 -2.24 29.31 0.10
CA PRO A 178 -1.97 30.71 -0.16
C PRO A 178 -2.57 31.55 0.98
N ARG A 179 -1.74 32.40 1.58
CA ARG A 179 -2.23 33.36 2.58
C ARG A 179 -3.23 34.28 1.86
N GLN A 180 -4.49 34.21 2.28
CA GLN A 180 -5.53 35.15 1.85
C GLN A 180 -5.24 36.54 2.43
#